data_AF-A0AAV7W2H6-F1
#
_entry.id   AF-A0AAV7W2H6-F1
#
_cell.length_a   1.000
_cell.length_b   1.000
_cell.length_c   1.000
_cell.angle_alpha   90.00
_cell.angle_beta   90.00
_cell.angle_gamma   90.00
#
_symmetry.space_group_name_H-M   'P 1'
#
loop_
_entity.id
_entity.type
_entity.pdbx_description
1 polymer ?
#
loop_
_entity_poly.entity_id
_entity_poly.type
_entity_poly.pdbx_seq_one_letter_code
_entity_poly.pdbx_strand_id
1 'polypeptide(L)'
;MFKWPPRSFDRGAVISRRYLGGRPPPSAKVKITPKVSPSKLQFCQKKVKYLGHQIEKGSRRIMKERITSVLQMSPPKTRREVRKFLGMVGYCRQWIPNFSTLAKPLLKLTQKDALDQIELKGDEMDAFVELKECMCRAPALGMPDYTKPFTLFCHERDACSLSVLTQAHGGVNRPVAYFSATLDPVAAELPGCLRAVAAVGISLTQSEGIVMGHPVTVMVPHSVEILLTRSRTQHMTGARLTRYEMIILGSPNVQLKRCTTLNPATLLPGENAEIENAEDVEHDCLQVTEFCTKPRPDIKDTKLDENDQILFVDGSCLRDGMGILKAGYAVCTVTGVLEAGWLQGVYSAQVAELVALTRACQLSALMKVTITLIVNTGLGLCMTLDNYGHREVS
;
A
#
# COMPACT_ATOMS: atom_id res chain seq x y z
N MET A 1 16.80 -31.15 6.22
CA MET A 1 18.15 -30.91 6.75
C MET A 1 18.28 -29.42 7.01
N PHE A 2 18.19 -28.97 8.27
CA PHE A 2 18.78 -27.74 8.83
C PHE A 2 18.35 -27.68 10.31
N LYS A 3 19.27 -28.08 11.20
CA LYS A 3 19.15 -28.01 12.65
C LYS A 3 19.55 -26.60 13.11
N TRP A 4 18.75 -25.99 13.97
CA TRP A 4 19.18 -24.85 14.79
C TRP A 4 19.90 -25.37 16.05
N PRO A 5 21.02 -24.76 16.49
CA PRO A 5 21.71 -25.17 17.70
C PRO A 5 21.01 -24.60 18.95
N PRO A 6 20.96 -25.33 20.08
CA PRO A 6 20.52 -24.73 21.34
C PRO A 6 21.64 -23.84 21.89
N ARG A 7 21.38 -22.53 22.01
CA ARG A 7 22.24 -21.61 22.78
C ARG A 7 22.10 -21.94 24.26
N SER A 8 23.26 -22.12 24.87
CA SER A 8 23.50 -22.25 26.30
C SER A 8 22.87 -21.11 27.09
N PHE A 9 21.92 -21.43 27.97
CA PHE A 9 21.68 -20.63 29.17
C PHE A 9 22.48 -21.25 30.30
N ASP A 10 23.42 -20.45 30.79
CA ASP A 10 24.37 -20.84 31.81
C ASP A 10 23.68 -21.01 33.17
N ARG A 11 24.29 -21.88 33.98
CA ARG A 11 23.69 -22.57 35.11
C ARG A 11 23.61 -21.69 36.36
N GLY A 12 22.51 -21.88 37.09
CA GLY A 12 22.38 -21.49 38.49
C GLY A 12 21.57 -22.53 39.28
N ALA A 13 21.94 -23.82 39.18
CA ALA A 13 21.42 -24.85 40.07
C ALA A 13 22.54 -25.88 40.34
N VAL A 14 23.19 -25.73 41.49
CA VAL A 14 24.13 -26.72 42.03
C VAL A 14 23.32 -27.95 42.43
N ILE A 15 23.46 -29.04 41.70
CA ILE A 15 22.96 -30.36 42.09
C ILE A 15 24.16 -31.15 42.61
N SER A 16 24.29 -31.26 43.93
CA SER A 16 25.16 -32.29 44.51
C SER A 16 24.43 -33.64 44.45
N ARG A 17 24.97 -34.58 43.69
CA ARG A 17 24.68 -36.01 43.88
C ARG A 17 25.95 -36.81 43.69
N ARG A 18 26.41 -37.42 44.79
CA ARG A 18 27.31 -38.58 44.76
C ARG A 18 26.66 -39.66 43.90
N TYR A 19 27.32 -40.05 42.81
CA TYR A 19 26.99 -41.25 42.06
C TYR A 19 27.73 -42.43 42.69
N LEU A 20 26.98 -43.34 43.33
CA LEU A 20 27.40 -44.74 43.44
C LEU A 20 26.66 -45.50 42.32
N GLY A 21 27.42 -46.32 41.58
CA GLY A 21 27.05 -46.86 40.29
C GLY A 21 25.79 -47.72 40.27
N GLY A 22 24.95 -47.48 39.25
CA GLY A 22 23.84 -48.33 38.86
C GLY A 22 23.24 -47.78 37.55
N ARG A 23 23.02 -48.66 36.56
CA ARG A 23 22.40 -48.28 35.27
C ARG A 23 21.03 -47.62 35.50
N PRO A 24 20.65 -46.57 34.73
CA PRO A 24 19.36 -45.92 34.91
C PRO A 24 18.23 -46.85 34.44
N PRO A 25 17.08 -46.89 35.13
CA PRO A 25 15.93 -47.69 34.71
C PRO A 25 15.26 -47.10 33.45
N PRO A 26 14.55 -47.91 32.64
CA PRO A 26 13.91 -47.45 31.43
C PRO A 26 12.67 -46.61 31.75
N SER A 27 12.64 -45.39 31.22
CA SER A 27 11.46 -44.49 31.15
C SER A 27 10.84 -44.02 32.47
N ALA A 28 11.60 -43.29 33.28
CA ALA A 28 11.00 -42.39 34.27
C ALA A 28 10.26 -41.26 33.55
N LYS A 29 8.92 -41.31 33.46
CA LYS A 29 8.11 -40.17 33.05
C LYS A 29 8.31 -39.05 34.08
N VAL A 30 9.12 -38.05 33.74
CA VAL A 30 9.29 -36.84 34.56
C VAL A 30 7.94 -36.12 34.58
N LYS A 31 7.22 -36.21 35.70
CA LYS A 31 5.99 -35.44 35.92
C LYS A 31 6.39 -33.97 36.09
N ILE A 32 6.33 -33.20 35.01
CA ILE A 32 6.52 -31.75 35.07
C ILE A 32 5.27 -31.17 35.76
N THR A 33 5.39 -30.76 37.02
CA THR A 33 4.35 -30.01 37.73
C THR A 33 4.68 -28.51 37.68
N PRO A 34 4.12 -27.74 36.73
CA PRO A 34 4.30 -26.29 36.72
C PRO A 34 3.69 -25.69 38.00
N LYS A 35 4.46 -24.87 38.71
CA LYS A 35 4.00 -24.16 39.91
C LYS A 35 3.19 -22.93 39.49
N VAL A 36 1.99 -22.78 40.03
CA VAL A 36 1.11 -21.61 39.81
C VAL A 36 1.16 -20.72 41.04
N SER A 37 1.17 -19.40 40.86
CA SER A 37 1.13 -18.42 41.95
C SER A 37 -0.31 -18.21 42.41
N PRO A 38 -0.69 -18.57 43.65
CA PRO A 38 -2.06 -18.43 44.13
C PRO A 38 -2.55 -16.98 44.13
N SER A 39 -1.67 -16.02 44.42
CA SER A 39 -1.98 -14.58 44.43
C SER A 39 -2.25 -13.99 43.04
N LYS A 40 -1.81 -14.66 41.97
CA LYS A 40 -2.06 -14.25 40.57
C LYS A 40 -3.23 -15.01 39.93
N LEU A 41 -3.87 -15.91 40.68
CA LEU A 41 -4.94 -16.75 40.18
C LEU A 41 -6.21 -15.92 39.95
N GLN A 42 -6.79 -16.05 38.76
CA GLN A 42 -8.08 -15.46 38.39
C GLN A 42 -9.03 -16.60 38.02
N PHE A 43 -9.71 -17.17 39.00
CA PHE A 43 -10.50 -18.39 38.83
C PHE A 43 -11.98 -18.08 38.52
N CYS A 44 -12.51 -18.63 37.42
CA CYS A 44 -13.93 -18.53 37.02
C CYS A 44 -14.53 -17.11 37.06
N GLN A 45 -13.72 -16.08 36.76
CA GLN A 45 -14.18 -14.69 36.77
C GLN A 45 -14.73 -14.28 35.39
N LYS A 46 -15.82 -13.50 35.38
CA LYS A 46 -16.40 -12.92 34.15
C LYS A 46 -15.49 -11.87 33.49
N LYS A 47 -14.54 -11.35 34.27
CA LYS A 47 -13.60 -10.30 33.89
C LYS A 47 -12.21 -10.75 34.32
N VAL A 48 -11.27 -10.79 33.37
CA VAL A 48 -9.91 -11.29 33.62
C VAL A 48 -8.85 -10.38 33.00
N LYS A 49 -7.69 -10.31 33.66
CA LYS A 49 -6.46 -9.68 33.18
C LYS A 49 -5.61 -10.75 32.50
N TYR A 50 -5.33 -10.61 31.21
CA TYR A 50 -4.54 -11.57 30.45
C TYR A 50 -3.61 -10.87 29.48
N LEU A 51 -2.30 -11.17 29.56
CA LEU A 51 -1.22 -10.60 28.73
C LEU A 51 -1.23 -9.06 28.63
N GLY A 52 -1.73 -8.35 29.64
CA GLY A 52 -1.81 -6.87 29.62
C GLY A 52 -3.08 -6.31 28.99
N HIS A 53 -4.08 -7.16 28.74
CA HIS A 53 -5.44 -6.78 28.35
C HIS A 53 -6.46 -7.14 29.44
N GLN A 54 -7.56 -6.38 29.48
CA GLN A 54 -8.74 -6.72 30.26
C GLN A 54 -9.78 -7.35 29.33
N ILE A 55 -10.17 -8.59 29.60
CA ILE A 55 -11.15 -9.34 28.81
C ILE A 55 -12.44 -9.45 29.61
N GLU A 56 -13.55 -9.06 29.01
CA GLU A 56 -14.87 -9.09 29.64
C GLU A 56 -15.98 -9.14 28.57
N LYS A 57 -16.98 -10.02 28.76
CA LYS A 57 -18.20 -10.09 27.93
C LYS A 57 -17.95 -10.08 26.41
N GLY A 58 -16.99 -10.87 25.93
CA GLY A 58 -16.65 -10.94 24.50
C GLY A 58 -15.98 -9.68 23.94
N SER A 59 -15.40 -8.85 24.81
CA SER A 59 -14.63 -7.67 24.43
C SER A 59 -13.27 -7.65 25.13
N ARG A 60 -12.32 -6.92 24.54
CA ARG A 60 -10.99 -6.68 25.09
C ARG A 60 -10.68 -5.19 25.16
N ARG A 61 -10.08 -4.77 26.27
CA ARG A 61 -9.68 -3.39 26.55
C ARG A 61 -8.20 -3.32 26.93
N ILE A 62 -7.59 -2.16 26.68
CA ILE A 62 -6.28 -1.84 27.23
C ILE A 62 -6.41 -1.73 28.76
N MET A 63 -5.45 -2.28 29.48
CA MET A 63 -5.37 -2.17 30.93
C MET A 63 -5.14 -0.72 31.37
N LYS A 64 -5.87 -0.25 32.39
CA LYS A 64 -5.75 1.12 32.90
C LYS A 64 -4.32 1.44 33.35
N GLU A 65 -3.64 0.49 33.98
CA GLU A 65 -2.26 0.62 34.44
C GLU A 65 -1.31 0.94 33.28
N ARG A 66 -1.57 0.39 32.09
CA ARG A 66 -0.77 0.67 30.89
C ARG A 66 -1.07 2.06 30.32
N ILE A 67 -2.34 2.46 30.31
CA ILE A 67 -2.73 3.83 29.90
C ILE A 67 -2.06 4.85 30.82
N THR A 68 -2.16 4.68 32.14
CA THR A 68 -1.51 5.55 33.12
C THR A 68 0.01 5.62 32.93
N SER A 69 0.66 4.48 32.67
CA SER A 69 2.10 4.42 32.41
C SER A 69 2.51 5.25 31.19
N VAL A 70 1.74 5.22 30.10
CA VAL A 70 1.98 6.02 28.89
C VAL A 70 1.70 7.51 29.16
N LEU A 71 0.64 7.83 29.91
CA LEU A 71 0.29 9.21 30.24
C LEU A 71 1.34 9.91 31.10
N GLN A 72 1.98 9.19 32.01
CA GLN A 72 3.02 9.72 32.89
C GLN A 72 4.38 9.88 32.20
N MET A 73 4.55 9.41 30.96
CA MET A 73 5.80 9.61 30.22
C MET A 73 5.99 11.09 29.90
N SER A 74 7.16 11.61 30.27
CA SER A 74 7.65 12.92 29.83
C SER A 74 7.99 12.88 28.34
N PRO A 75 8.01 14.04 27.66
CA PRO A 75 8.49 14.14 26.29
C PRO A 75 9.89 13.51 26.16
N PRO A 76 10.10 12.56 25.23
CA PRO A 76 11.38 11.88 25.06
C PRO A 76 12.46 12.86 24.60
N LYS A 77 13.62 12.80 25.25
CA LYS A 77 14.78 13.64 24.95
C LYS A 77 15.89 12.90 24.18
N THR A 78 15.72 11.61 23.98
CA THR A 78 16.71 10.76 23.30
C THR A 78 16.04 9.79 22.34
N ARG A 79 16.78 9.34 21.32
CA ARG A 79 16.30 8.34 20.35
C ARG A 79 15.83 7.05 21.01
N ARG A 80 16.50 6.64 22.09
CA ARG A 80 16.14 5.46 22.88
C ARG A 80 14.79 5.65 23.57
N GLU A 81 14.53 6.83 24.11
CA GLU A 81 13.25 7.16 24.73
C GLU A 81 12.11 7.23 23.70
N VAL A 82 12.35 7.80 22.51
CA VAL A 82 11.37 7.78 21.42
C VAL A 82 11.02 6.35 21.04
N ARG A 83 12.02 5.47 20.83
CA ARG A 83 11.77 4.05 20.54
C ARG A 83 11.02 3.34 21.68
N LYS A 84 11.34 3.67 22.94
CA LYS A 84 10.63 3.13 24.11
C LYS A 84 9.16 3.55 24.11
N PHE A 85 8.88 4.83 23.88
CA PHE A 85 7.52 5.36 23.78
C PHE A 85 6.75 4.70 22.63
N LEU A 86 7.32 4.69 21.42
CA LEU A 86 6.71 4.04 20.24
C LEU A 86 6.51 2.54 20.44
N GLY A 87 7.40 1.85 21.14
CA GLY A 87 7.22 0.44 21.49
C GLY A 87 6.05 0.20 22.46
N MET A 88 5.89 1.08 23.46
CA MET A 88 4.79 1.00 24.43
C MET A 88 3.43 1.28 23.79
N VAL A 89 3.33 2.34 22.99
CA VAL A 89 2.08 2.69 22.29
C VAL A 89 1.82 1.75 21.13
N GLY A 90 2.86 1.33 20.40
CA GLY A 90 2.78 0.41 19.27
C GLY A 90 2.26 -0.99 19.64
N TYR A 91 2.43 -1.44 20.89
CA TYR A 91 1.75 -2.63 21.41
C TYR A 91 0.22 -2.48 21.36
N CYS A 92 -0.28 -1.27 21.56
CA CYS A 92 -1.70 -0.93 21.57
C CYS A 92 -2.22 -0.44 20.22
N ARG A 93 -1.43 -0.54 19.13
CA ARG A 93 -1.79 -0.01 17.81
C ARG A 93 -3.15 -0.50 17.29
N GLN A 94 -3.59 -1.70 17.68
CA GLN A 94 -4.89 -2.26 17.29
C GLN A 94 -6.10 -1.47 17.82
N TRP A 95 -5.89 -0.57 18.79
CA TRP A 95 -6.92 0.30 19.36
C TRP A 95 -6.88 1.73 18.84
N ILE A 96 -5.83 2.10 18.09
CA ILE A 96 -5.57 3.49 17.70
C ILE A 96 -5.88 3.62 16.20
N PRO A 97 -6.93 4.37 15.82
CA PRO A 97 -7.15 4.70 14.41
C PRO A 97 -5.99 5.54 13.91
N ASN A 98 -5.60 5.36 12.65
CA ASN A 98 -4.57 6.16 11.99
C ASN A 98 -3.18 6.15 12.66
N PHE A 99 -2.86 5.09 13.42
CA PHE A 99 -1.60 4.98 14.17
C PHE A 99 -0.35 5.25 13.32
N SER A 100 -0.25 4.72 12.10
CA SER A 100 0.92 4.95 11.23
C SER A 100 1.09 6.42 10.84
N THR A 101 0.01 7.14 10.58
CA THR A 101 0.05 8.57 10.25
C THR A 101 0.48 9.37 11.48
N LEU A 102 -0.13 9.08 12.64
CA LEU A 102 0.19 9.74 13.92
C LEU A 102 1.63 9.47 14.37
N ALA A 103 2.14 8.25 14.19
CA ALA A 103 3.49 7.88 14.60
C ALA A 103 4.57 8.35 13.61
N LYS A 104 4.21 8.80 12.40
CA LYS A 104 5.15 9.13 11.32
C LYS A 104 6.20 10.19 11.73
N PRO A 105 5.84 11.33 12.39
CA PRO A 105 6.82 12.32 12.82
C PRO A 105 7.83 11.74 13.82
N LEU A 106 7.34 10.97 14.80
CA LEU A 106 8.19 10.34 15.81
C LEU A 106 9.09 9.23 15.24
N LEU A 107 8.63 8.50 14.22
CA LEU A 107 9.42 7.47 13.55
C LEU A 107 10.63 8.06 12.82
N LYS A 108 10.51 9.26 12.22
CA LYS A 108 11.63 9.96 11.58
C LYS A 108 12.78 10.19 12.55
N LEU A 109 12.47 10.54 13.80
CA LEU A 109 13.45 10.74 14.87
C LEU A 109 14.19 9.45 15.30
N THR A 110 13.72 8.28 14.86
CA THR A 110 14.39 6.99 15.17
C THR A 110 15.37 6.53 14.10
N GLN A 111 15.40 7.19 12.93
CA GLN A 111 16.26 6.85 11.80
C GLN A 111 17.74 7.06 12.13
N LYS A 112 18.64 6.41 11.38
CA LYS A 112 20.08 6.36 11.69
C LYS A 112 20.71 7.74 11.81
N ASP A 113 20.28 8.67 10.96
CA ASP A 113 20.83 10.02 10.82
C ASP A 113 20.23 11.05 11.79
N ALA A 114 19.29 10.62 12.65
CA ALA A 114 18.70 11.50 13.66
C ALA A 114 19.67 11.79 14.81
N LEU A 115 19.61 13.02 15.33
CA LEU A 115 20.39 13.48 16.48
C LEU A 115 20.13 12.61 17.72
N ASP A 116 21.16 12.37 18.53
CA ASP A 116 21.01 11.57 19.75
C ASP A 116 20.26 12.31 20.86
N GLN A 117 20.42 13.64 20.93
CA GLN A 117 19.55 14.52 21.70
C GLN A 117 18.40 15.00 20.81
N ILE A 118 17.19 14.82 21.32
CA ILE A 118 15.94 15.15 20.65
C ILE A 118 15.23 16.19 21.48
N GLU A 119 14.73 17.22 20.82
CA GLU A 119 13.76 18.14 21.37
C GLU A 119 12.52 18.06 20.49
N LEU A 120 11.40 17.56 21.03
CA LEU A 120 10.15 17.47 20.27
C LEU A 120 9.61 18.88 20.03
N LYS A 121 9.36 19.24 18.76
CA LYS A 121 8.78 20.54 18.37
C LYS A 121 7.70 20.32 17.31
N GLY A 122 6.79 21.29 17.16
CA GLY A 122 5.71 21.25 16.16
C GLY A 122 5.03 19.88 16.06
N ASP A 123 5.01 19.33 14.84
CA ASP A 123 4.41 18.04 14.49
C ASP A 123 4.83 16.86 15.39
N GLU A 124 6.06 16.84 15.92
CA GLU A 124 6.51 15.73 16.75
C GLU A 124 5.95 15.79 18.17
N MET A 125 5.78 17.00 18.70
CA MET A 125 5.13 17.20 19.99
C MET A 125 3.63 16.93 19.87
N ASP A 126 3.00 17.38 18.78
CA ASP A 126 1.59 17.14 18.49
C ASP A 126 1.31 15.63 18.35
N ALA A 127 2.16 14.91 17.61
CA ALA A 127 2.09 13.45 17.50
C ALA A 127 2.24 12.74 18.86
N PHE A 128 3.14 13.23 19.72
CA PHE A 128 3.32 12.66 21.06
C PHE A 128 2.09 12.85 21.94
N VAL A 129 1.49 14.04 21.93
CA VAL A 129 0.28 14.35 22.69
C VAL A 129 -0.92 13.57 22.15
N GLU A 130 -1.13 13.58 20.83
CA GLU A 130 -2.26 12.92 20.18
C GLU A 130 -2.25 11.40 20.42
N LEU A 131 -1.07 10.75 20.35
CA LEU A 131 -0.95 9.32 20.68
C LEU A 131 -1.30 9.02 22.15
N LYS A 132 -0.99 9.92 23.08
CA LYS A 132 -1.39 9.79 24.48
C LYS A 132 -2.90 9.96 24.65
N GLU A 133 -3.51 10.91 23.94
CA GLU A 133 -4.97 11.09 23.94
C GLU A 133 -5.71 9.90 23.33
N CYS A 134 -5.22 9.37 22.20
CA CYS A 134 -5.76 8.17 21.58
C CYS A 134 -5.77 6.97 22.54
N MET A 135 -4.72 6.81 23.34
CA MET A 135 -4.66 5.76 24.37
C MET A 135 -5.74 5.90 25.45
N CYS A 136 -6.15 7.13 25.79
CA CYS A 136 -7.26 7.40 26.72
C CYS A 136 -8.62 7.13 26.08
N ARG A 137 -8.78 7.53 24.82
CA ARG A 137 -10.04 7.39 24.04
C ARG A 137 -10.23 5.98 23.46
N ALA A 138 -9.21 5.12 23.58
CA ALA A 138 -9.20 3.76 23.03
C ALA A 138 -10.48 2.98 23.38
N PRO A 139 -11.29 2.57 22.38
CA PRO A 139 -12.56 1.91 22.64
C PRO A 139 -12.37 0.46 23.10
N ALA A 140 -13.46 -0.18 23.54
CA ALA A 140 -13.46 -1.62 23.70
C ALA A 140 -13.52 -2.28 22.33
N LEU A 141 -12.60 -3.20 22.05
CA LEU A 141 -12.63 -3.99 20.81
C LEU A 141 -13.40 -5.28 21.05
N GLY A 142 -14.19 -5.70 20.07
CA GLY A 142 -14.83 -7.00 20.06
C GLY A 142 -13.80 -8.14 19.96
N MET A 143 -14.11 -9.26 20.59
CA MET A 143 -13.46 -10.52 20.27
C MET A 143 -14.04 -11.04 18.95
N PRO A 144 -13.21 -11.61 18.05
CA PRO A 144 -13.69 -12.18 16.80
C PRO A 144 -14.73 -13.29 17.06
N ASP A 145 -15.86 -13.20 16.36
CA ASP A 145 -16.92 -14.20 16.34
C ASP A 145 -16.93 -14.86 14.96
N TYR A 146 -16.27 -16.01 14.84
CA TYR A 146 -16.08 -16.70 13.56
C TYR A 146 -17.37 -17.24 12.92
N THR A 147 -18.50 -17.18 13.64
CA THR A 147 -19.81 -17.51 13.07
C THR A 147 -20.39 -16.39 12.21
N LYS A 148 -19.79 -15.19 12.25
CA LYS A 148 -20.25 -14.00 11.53
C LYS A 148 -19.23 -13.53 10.51
N PRO A 149 -19.68 -12.96 9.38
CA PRO A 149 -18.78 -12.36 8.41
C PRO A 149 -18.09 -11.14 9.01
N PHE A 150 -16.89 -10.86 8.51
CA PHE A 150 -16.14 -9.65 8.81
C PHE A 150 -16.44 -8.55 7.79
N THR A 151 -16.34 -7.30 8.23
CA THR A 151 -16.34 -6.14 7.35
C THR A 151 -15.08 -5.32 7.60
N LEU A 152 -14.26 -5.15 6.57
CA LEU A 152 -13.02 -4.39 6.60
C LEU A 152 -13.24 -3.08 5.86
N PHE A 153 -13.31 -1.97 6.59
CA PHE A 153 -13.33 -0.64 5.97
C PHE A 153 -11.90 -0.20 5.71
N CYS A 154 -11.60 0.17 4.47
CA CYS A 154 -10.26 0.56 4.03
C CYS A 154 -10.30 1.94 3.38
N HIS A 155 -9.31 2.76 3.75
CA HIS A 155 -9.09 4.08 3.20
C HIS A 155 -7.59 4.32 3.01
N GLU A 156 -7.23 5.17 2.07
CA GLU A 156 -5.87 5.62 1.86
C GLU A 156 -5.82 7.12 2.12
N ARG A 157 -4.82 7.55 2.90
CA ARG A 157 -4.54 8.97 3.13
C ARG A 157 -3.05 9.18 3.32
N ASP A 158 -2.48 10.18 2.65
CA ASP A 158 -1.08 10.58 2.79
C ASP A 158 -0.08 9.42 2.63
N ALA A 159 -0.34 8.55 1.65
CA ALA A 159 0.42 7.33 1.39
C ALA A 159 0.45 6.38 2.62
N CYS A 160 -0.63 6.37 3.39
CA CYS A 160 -0.86 5.43 4.48
C CYS A 160 -2.16 4.65 4.23
N SER A 161 -2.07 3.33 4.35
CA SER A 161 -3.20 2.44 4.46
C SER A 161 -3.82 2.61 5.84
N LEU A 162 -5.12 2.84 5.88
CA LEU A 162 -5.92 3.00 7.09
C LEU A 162 -7.09 2.03 7.01
N SER A 163 -7.29 1.20 8.02
CA SER A 163 -8.42 0.29 8.02
C SER A 163 -8.93 -0.09 9.41
N VAL A 164 -10.20 -0.47 9.46
CA VAL A 164 -10.85 -1.01 10.65
C VAL A 164 -11.59 -2.29 10.28
N LEU A 165 -11.25 -3.37 10.98
CA LEU A 165 -11.94 -4.65 10.90
C LEU A 165 -13.07 -4.65 11.91
N THR A 166 -14.28 -4.98 11.47
CA THR A 166 -15.50 -4.93 12.27
C THR A 166 -16.34 -6.19 12.07
N GLN A 167 -17.27 -6.42 12.99
CA GLN A 167 -18.32 -7.42 12.87
C GLN A 167 -19.65 -6.86 13.37
N ALA A 168 -20.76 -7.33 12.80
CA ALA A 168 -22.10 -6.95 13.22
C ALA A 168 -22.37 -7.41 14.66
N HIS A 169 -22.81 -6.47 15.50
CA HIS A 169 -23.20 -6.74 16.88
C HIS A 169 -24.39 -5.86 17.28
N GLY A 170 -25.58 -6.45 17.35
CA GLY A 170 -26.80 -5.74 17.75
C GLY A 170 -27.17 -4.60 16.79
N GLY A 171 -27.04 -4.82 15.48
CA GLY A 171 -27.33 -3.83 14.44
C GLY A 171 -26.21 -2.83 14.13
N VAL A 172 -25.16 -2.78 14.96
CA VAL A 172 -24.03 -1.85 14.78
C VAL A 172 -22.75 -2.62 14.44
N ASN A 173 -21.88 -2.03 13.60
CA ASN A 173 -20.55 -2.55 13.34
C ASN A 173 -19.64 -2.29 14.55
N ARG A 174 -19.25 -3.37 15.25
CA ARG A 174 -18.32 -3.29 16.38
C ARG A 174 -16.87 -3.49 15.88
N PRO A 175 -15.94 -2.56 16.17
CA PRO A 175 -14.53 -2.75 15.85
C PRO A 175 -13.89 -3.95 16.55
N VAL A 176 -13.16 -4.76 15.80
CA VAL A 176 -12.34 -5.90 16.28
C VAL A 176 -10.86 -5.50 16.36
N ALA A 177 -10.40 -4.74 15.36
CA ALA A 177 -9.05 -4.18 15.32
C ALA A 177 -8.96 -2.99 14.35
N TYR A 178 -8.14 -2.02 14.69
CA TYR A 178 -7.65 -0.98 13.79
C TYR A 178 -6.30 -1.38 13.21
N PHE A 179 -6.11 -1.03 11.95
CA PHE A 179 -4.91 -1.30 11.19
C PHE A 179 -4.45 -0.03 10.49
N SER A 180 -3.14 0.16 10.46
CA SER A 180 -2.54 1.19 9.64
C SER A 180 -1.12 0.80 9.26
N ALA A 181 -0.69 1.26 8.09
CA ALA A 181 0.65 1.06 7.58
C ALA A 181 0.98 2.11 6.53
N THR A 182 2.22 2.57 6.52
CA THR A 182 2.76 3.38 5.43
C THR A 182 2.92 2.51 4.18
N LEU A 183 2.53 3.05 3.03
CA LEU A 183 2.85 2.44 1.73
C LEU A 183 4.37 2.46 1.51
N ASP A 184 4.88 1.49 0.76
CA ASP A 184 6.28 1.52 0.36
C ASP A 184 6.54 2.68 -0.62
N PRO A 185 7.80 3.15 -0.77
CA PRO A 185 8.10 4.34 -1.55
C PRO A 185 7.56 4.30 -2.99
N VAL A 186 7.56 3.13 -3.63
CA VAL A 186 7.04 2.99 -5.00
C VAL A 186 5.51 3.11 -5.02
N ALA A 187 4.81 2.47 -4.08
CA ALA A 187 3.37 2.62 -3.97
C ALA A 187 2.94 4.04 -3.55
N ALA A 188 3.75 4.72 -2.73
CA ALA A 188 3.44 6.05 -2.23
C ALA A 188 3.35 7.10 -3.34
N GLU A 189 4.14 6.94 -4.41
CA GLU A 189 4.18 7.80 -5.60
C GLU A 189 3.12 7.44 -6.66
N LEU A 190 2.32 6.39 -6.44
CA LEU A 190 1.23 6.07 -7.35
C LEU A 190 0.09 7.10 -7.25
N PRO A 191 -0.73 7.25 -8.30
CA PRO A 191 -2.00 7.99 -8.23
C PRO A 191 -2.90 7.47 -7.11
N GLY A 192 -3.72 8.36 -6.51
CA GLY A 192 -4.55 8.03 -5.35
C GLY A 192 -5.39 6.75 -5.50
N CYS A 193 -6.02 6.54 -6.67
CA CYS A 193 -6.78 5.33 -6.96
C CYS A 193 -5.92 4.05 -6.89
N LEU A 194 -4.68 4.10 -7.40
CA LEU A 194 -3.74 2.98 -7.35
C LEU A 194 -3.12 2.81 -5.94
N ARG A 195 -2.95 3.89 -5.18
CA ARG A 195 -2.59 3.79 -3.75
C ARG A 195 -3.67 3.10 -2.94
N ALA A 196 -4.95 3.32 -3.27
CA ALA A 196 -6.06 2.61 -2.64
C ALA A 196 -5.99 1.09 -2.87
N VAL A 197 -5.58 0.64 -4.08
CA VAL A 197 -5.33 -0.78 -4.35
C VAL A 197 -4.23 -1.33 -3.42
N ALA A 198 -3.11 -0.60 -3.29
CA ALA A 198 -2.03 -0.98 -2.39
C ALA A 198 -2.49 -1.02 -0.91
N ALA A 199 -3.28 -0.04 -0.48
CA ALA A 199 -3.83 0.04 0.87
C ALA A 199 -4.75 -1.16 1.19
N VAL A 200 -5.60 -1.58 0.24
CA VAL A 200 -6.44 -2.77 0.42
C VAL A 200 -5.59 -4.03 0.57
N GLY A 201 -4.57 -4.22 -0.27
CA GLY A 201 -3.68 -5.37 -0.19
C GLY A 201 -2.94 -5.45 1.16
N ILE A 202 -2.46 -4.32 1.67
CA ILE A 202 -1.82 -4.22 2.99
C ILE A 202 -2.83 -4.54 4.10
N SER A 203 -4.02 -3.94 4.04
CA SER A 203 -5.07 -4.11 5.06
C SER A 203 -5.53 -5.57 5.16
N LEU A 204 -5.73 -6.25 4.02
CA LEU A 204 -6.06 -7.68 3.99
C LEU A 204 -4.97 -8.51 4.64
N THR A 205 -3.70 -8.30 4.26
CA THR A 205 -2.54 -9.00 4.83
C THR A 205 -2.44 -8.80 6.35
N GLN A 206 -2.70 -7.58 6.86
CA GLN A 206 -2.68 -7.30 8.30
C GLN A 206 -3.85 -7.95 9.06
N SER A 207 -5.01 -8.07 8.40
CA SER A 207 -6.22 -8.66 8.99
C SER A 207 -6.26 -10.20 8.94
N GLU A 208 -5.46 -10.83 8.08
CA GLU A 208 -5.47 -12.27 7.78
C GLU A 208 -5.39 -13.13 9.05
N GLY A 209 -4.47 -12.81 9.96
CA GLY A 209 -4.30 -13.56 11.22
C GLY A 209 -5.48 -13.48 12.18
N ILE A 210 -6.36 -12.48 12.01
CA ILE A 210 -7.61 -12.36 12.79
C ILE A 210 -8.77 -13.04 12.06
N VAL A 211 -8.90 -12.81 10.75
CA VAL A 211 -10.00 -13.32 9.92
C VAL A 211 -9.91 -14.84 9.71
N MET A 212 -8.69 -15.38 9.63
CA MET A 212 -8.43 -16.82 9.49
C MET A 212 -9.23 -17.49 8.36
N GLY A 213 -9.29 -16.85 7.19
CA GLY A 213 -9.97 -17.39 5.99
C GLY A 213 -11.51 -17.33 6.03
N HIS A 214 -12.12 -16.76 7.06
CA HIS A 214 -13.57 -16.56 7.11
C HIS A 214 -14.01 -15.46 6.13
N PRO A 215 -15.31 -15.42 5.76
CA PRO A 215 -15.81 -14.40 4.84
C PRO A 215 -15.55 -12.98 5.33
N VAL A 216 -14.98 -12.15 4.46
CA VAL A 216 -14.69 -10.74 4.71
C VAL A 216 -15.17 -9.88 3.54
N THR A 217 -15.98 -8.87 3.85
CA THR A 217 -16.36 -7.82 2.91
C THR A 217 -15.42 -6.63 3.09
N VAL A 218 -14.71 -6.25 2.04
CA VAL A 218 -13.83 -5.09 2.00
C VAL A 218 -14.60 -3.90 1.43
N MET A 219 -14.74 -2.86 2.22
CA MET A 219 -15.41 -1.60 1.88
C MET A 219 -14.35 -0.55 1.55
N VAL A 220 -14.34 -0.04 0.33
CA VAL A 220 -13.31 0.90 -0.17
C VAL A 220 -13.95 1.96 -1.09
N PRO A 221 -13.53 3.24 -1.06
CA PRO A 221 -14.15 4.29 -1.89
C PRO A 221 -13.83 4.18 -3.39
N HIS A 222 -12.81 3.41 -3.77
CA HIS A 222 -12.33 3.26 -5.15
C HIS A 222 -12.75 1.92 -5.76
N SER A 223 -12.93 1.87 -7.08
CA SER A 223 -13.24 0.66 -7.85
C SER A 223 -12.00 -0.23 -8.03
N VAL A 224 -11.52 -0.84 -6.93
CA VAL A 224 -10.28 -1.64 -6.90
C VAL A 224 -10.30 -2.82 -7.86
N GLU A 225 -11.43 -3.51 -8.01
CA GLU A 225 -11.57 -4.62 -8.96
C GLU A 225 -11.35 -4.19 -10.41
N ILE A 226 -11.97 -3.07 -10.80
CA ILE A 226 -11.83 -2.50 -12.15
C ILE A 226 -10.38 -2.05 -12.37
N LEU A 227 -9.76 -1.42 -11.37
CA LEU A 227 -8.35 -1.01 -11.46
C LEU A 227 -7.41 -2.21 -11.63
N LEU A 228 -7.63 -3.32 -10.94
CA LEU A 228 -6.77 -4.50 -11.10
C LEU A 228 -6.97 -5.19 -12.45
N THR A 229 -8.22 -5.32 -12.91
CA THR A 229 -8.55 -6.06 -14.14
C THR A 229 -8.27 -5.28 -15.41
N ARG A 230 -8.54 -3.96 -15.42
CA ARG A 230 -8.39 -3.11 -16.62
C ARG A 230 -7.08 -2.31 -16.62
N SER A 231 -6.58 -1.91 -15.45
CA SER A 231 -5.34 -1.13 -15.36
C SER A 231 -4.12 -2.06 -15.39
N ARG A 232 -3.92 -2.78 -16.51
CA ARG A 232 -2.60 -3.30 -16.93
C ARG A 232 -1.69 -2.11 -17.28
N THR A 233 -1.50 -1.25 -16.31
CA THR A 233 -0.83 0.03 -16.43
C THR A 233 0.67 -0.20 -16.50
N GLN A 234 1.36 0.60 -17.31
CA GLN A 234 2.81 0.70 -17.31
C GLN A 234 3.37 1.17 -15.95
N HIS A 235 2.51 1.66 -15.06
CA HIS A 235 2.85 2.32 -13.80
C HIS A 235 3.01 1.36 -12.61
N MET A 236 2.60 0.10 -12.75
CA MET A 236 2.86 -0.95 -11.77
C MET A 236 3.60 -2.12 -12.40
N THR A 237 4.62 -2.63 -11.70
CA THR A 237 5.33 -3.82 -12.17
C THR A 237 4.38 -5.02 -12.19
N GLY A 238 4.53 -5.91 -13.18
CA GLY A 238 3.72 -7.12 -13.29
C GLY A 238 3.70 -7.95 -12.01
N ALA A 239 4.87 -8.11 -11.35
CA ALA A 239 4.97 -8.81 -10.08
C ALA A 239 4.11 -8.20 -8.96
N ARG A 240 3.97 -6.86 -8.93
CA ARG A 240 3.16 -6.17 -7.94
C ARG A 240 1.67 -6.28 -8.24
N LEU A 241 1.29 -6.17 -9.52
CA LEU A 241 -0.08 -6.40 -9.96
C LEU A 241 -0.52 -7.83 -9.62
N THR A 242 0.24 -8.84 -10.03
CA THR A 242 -0.06 -10.24 -9.71
C THR A 242 -0.17 -10.48 -8.21
N ARG A 243 0.68 -9.84 -7.39
CA ARG A 243 0.58 -9.93 -5.93
C ARG A 243 -0.75 -9.38 -5.42
N TYR A 244 -1.18 -8.21 -5.88
CA TYR A 244 -2.45 -7.62 -5.45
C TYR A 244 -3.66 -8.39 -5.99
N GLU A 245 -3.62 -8.84 -7.24
CA GLU A 245 -4.65 -9.72 -7.81
C GLU A 245 -4.81 -10.99 -6.98
N MET A 246 -3.71 -11.66 -6.61
CA MET A 246 -3.77 -12.87 -5.78
C MET A 246 -4.39 -12.60 -4.39
N ILE A 247 -3.99 -11.50 -3.73
CA ILE A 247 -4.48 -11.18 -2.38
C ILE A 247 -5.95 -10.75 -2.42
N ILE A 248 -6.32 -9.91 -3.38
CA ILE A 248 -7.60 -9.19 -3.41
C ILE A 248 -8.67 -9.98 -4.19
N LEU A 249 -8.34 -10.46 -5.39
CA LEU A 249 -9.29 -11.13 -6.30
C LEU A 249 -9.16 -12.67 -6.23
N GLY A 250 -7.98 -13.18 -5.88
CA GLY A 250 -7.72 -14.62 -5.79
C GLY A 250 -8.26 -15.29 -4.52
N SER A 251 -8.57 -14.52 -3.48
CA SER A 251 -9.05 -15.05 -2.20
C SER A 251 -10.57 -15.26 -2.23
N PRO A 252 -11.09 -16.51 -2.18
CA PRO A 252 -12.52 -16.77 -2.32
C PRO A 252 -13.36 -16.26 -1.15
N ASN A 253 -12.73 -16.01 0.00
CA ASN A 253 -13.38 -15.46 1.18
C ASN A 253 -13.47 -13.92 1.17
N VAL A 254 -12.90 -13.25 0.17
CA VAL A 254 -12.88 -11.78 0.06
C VAL A 254 -13.96 -11.32 -0.92
N GLN A 255 -14.79 -10.37 -0.50
CA GLN A 255 -15.76 -9.69 -1.35
C GLN A 255 -15.48 -8.19 -1.33
N LEU A 256 -15.41 -7.56 -2.50
CA LEU A 256 -15.22 -6.10 -2.60
C LEU A 256 -16.58 -5.41 -2.73
N LYS A 257 -16.73 -4.29 -2.02
CA LYS A 257 -17.86 -3.37 -2.15
C LYS A 257 -17.39 -1.92 -2.04
N ARG A 258 -18.09 -1.01 -2.72
CA ARG A 258 -17.78 0.42 -2.64
C ARG A 258 -18.40 1.06 -1.41
N CYS A 259 -17.68 1.99 -0.80
CA CYS A 259 -18.15 2.82 0.30
C CYS A 259 -17.47 4.18 0.23
N THR A 260 -18.22 5.21 -0.17
CA THR A 260 -17.69 6.56 -0.41
C THR A 260 -17.60 7.40 0.86
N THR A 261 -18.37 7.06 1.91
CA THR A 261 -18.48 7.87 3.13
C THR A 261 -17.97 7.09 4.35
N LEU A 262 -16.77 7.43 4.81
CA LEU A 262 -16.22 6.97 6.09
C LEU A 262 -16.01 8.17 7.01
N ASN A 263 -16.38 8.03 8.28
CA ASN A 263 -16.05 9.02 9.30
C ASN A 263 -14.52 9.04 9.50
N PRO A 264 -13.84 10.19 9.30
CA PRO A 264 -12.39 10.28 9.39
C PRO A 264 -11.79 9.86 10.74
N ALA A 265 -12.54 10.00 11.84
CA ALA A 265 -12.07 9.71 13.19
C ALA A 265 -12.22 8.22 13.55
N THR A 266 -13.31 7.59 13.13
CA THR A 266 -13.62 6.19 13.48
C THR A 266 -13.33 5.19 12.38
N LEU A 267 -13.16 5.67 11.14
CA LEU A 267 -13.12 4.88 9.89
C LEU A 267 -14.36 3.99 9.70
N LEU A 268 -15.45 4.30 10.39
CA LEU A 268 -16.73 3.63 10.25
C LEU A 268 -17.65 4.44 9.33
N PRO A 269 -18.58 3.79 8.61
CA PRO A 269 -19.64 4.49 7.90
C PRO A 269 -20.49 5.32 8.88
N GLY A 270 -21.03 6.45 8.43
CA GLY A 270 -21.98 7.24 9.22
C GLY A 270 -23.29 6.47 9.45
N GLU A 271 -24.09 6.86 10.45
CA GLU A 271 -25.35 6.17 10.80
C GLU A 271 -26.38 6.14 9.65
N ASN A 272 -26.26 7.05 8.68
CA ASN A 272 -27.09 7.14 7.47
C ASN A 272 -26.36 6.74 6.19
N ALA A 273 -25.12 6.22 6.28
CA ALA A 273 -24.46 5.66 5.11
C ALA A 273 -25.04 4.27 4.89
N GLU A 274 -26.16 4.21 4.19
CA GLU A 274 -26.69 2.95 3.69
C GLU A 274 -25.56 2.22 2.97
N ILE A 275 -25.34 0.95 3.34
CA ILE A 275 -24.40 0.04 2.67
C ILE A 275 -24.95 -0.34 1.27
N GLU A 276 -26.10 0.21 0.91
CA GLU A 276 -26.70 0.13 -0.41
C GLU A 276 -25.97 1.10 -1.35
N ASN A 277 -25.46 0.54 -2.44
CA ASN A 277 -24.91 1.18 -3.62
C ASN A 277 -24.90 2.71 -3.54
N ALA A 278 -23.86 3.28 -2.94
CA ALA A 278 -23.66 4.72 -2.89
C ALA A 278 -23.47 5.23 -4.33
N GLU A 279 -24.59 5.60 -4.97
CA GLU A 279 -24.65 6.15 -6.34
C GLU A 279 -24.22 7.63 -6.38
N ASP A 280 -24.05 8.29 -5.23
CA ASP A 280 -23.76 9.72 -5.20
C ASP A 280 -22.27 10.03 -5.01
N VAL A 281 -21.53 9.90 -6.12
CA VAL A 281 -20.42 10.73 -6.63
C VAL A 281 -19.68 9.83 -7.62
N GLU A 282 -19.81 10.16 -8.91
CA GLU A 282 -19.22 9.47 -10.05
C GLU A 282 -17.68 9.64 -10.06
N HIS A 283 -17.00 9.07 -9.08
CA HIS A 283 -15.54 8.96 -9.10
C HIS A 283 -15.15 7.83 -10.03
N ASP A 284 -14.86 8.17 -11.29
CA ASP A 284 -14.28 7.26 -12.27
C ASP A 284 -12.78 7.10 -12.01
N CYS A 285 -12.44 6.02 -11.30
CA CYS A 285 -11.05 5.69 -11.00
C CYS A 285 -10.20 5.48 -12.25
N LEU A 286 -10.77 5.04 -13.38
CA LEU A 286 -10.02 4.79 -14.61
C LEU A 286 -9.60 6.11 -15.23
N GLN A 287 -10.55 7.02 -15.46
CA GLN A 287 -10.27 8.33 -16.04
C GLN A 287 -9.26 9.13 -15.19
N VAL A 288 -9.44 9.14 -13.87
CA VAL A 288 -8.53 9.85 -12.96
C VAL A 288 -7.13 9.23 -13.01
N THR A 289 -7.03 7.90 -13.01
CA THR A 289 -5.73 7.23 -13.08
C THR A 289 -5.05 7.54 -14.41
N GLU A 290 -5.76 7.42 -15.53
CA GLU A 290 -5.23 7.71 -16.86
C GLU A 290 -4.75 9.16 -16.98
N PHE A 291 -5.53 10.13 -16.47
CA PHE A 291 -5.15 11.53 -16.44
C PHE A 291 -3.87 11.77 -15.62
N CYS A 292 -3.80 11.23 -14.39
CA CYS A 292 -2.65 11.43 -13.51
C CYS A 292 -1.37 10.75 -14.01
N THR A 293 -1.48 9.72 -14.85
CA THR A 293 -0.32 8.95 -15.32
C THR A 293 0.08 9.22 -16.75
N LYS A 294 -0.60 10.17 -17.44
CA LYS A 294 -0.17 10.65 -18.76
C LYS A 294 1.22 11.28 -18.64
N PRO A 295 2.26 10.68 -19.26
CA PRO A 295 3.62 11.21 -19.17
C PRO A 295 3.76 12.60 -19.83
N ARG A 296 2.85 12.91 -20.77
CA ARG A 296 2.73 14.20 -21.45
C ARG A 296 1.25 14.55 -21.62
N PRO A 297 0.70 15.58 -20.94
CA PRO A 297 -0.71 15.96 -21.05
C PRO A 297 -1.07 16.51 -22.44
N ASP A 298 -0.05 16.99 -23.16
CA ASP A 298 -0.07 17.45 -24.55
C ASP A 298 -0.18 16.30 -25.57
N ILE A 299 -0.07 15.04 -25.15
CA ILE A 299 -0.16 13.90 -26.05
C ILE A 299 -1.49 13.17 -25.91
N LYS A 300 -2.15 12.95 -27.05
CA LYS A 300 -3.36 12.13 -27.17
C LYS A 300 -3.15 11.03 -28.21
N ASP A 301 -3.76 9.88 -27.98
CA ASP A 301 -3.85 8.75 -28.92
C ASP A 301 -5.02 8.89 -29.91
N THR A 302 -5.83 9.92 -29.72
CA THR A 302 -6.95 10.31 -30.58
C THR A 302 -6.57 11.53 -31.42
N LYS A 303 -7.19 11.66 -32.60
CA LYS A 303 -7.02 12.80 -33.50
C LYS A 303 -7.62 14.05 -32.84
N LEU A 304 -6.92 15.20 -32.91
CA LEU A 304 -7.47 16.47 -32.43
C LEU A 304 -8.58 16.98 -33.36
N ASP A 305 -9.56 17.69 -32.81
CA ASP A 305 -10.62 18.35 -33.57
C ASP A 305 -10.11 19.60 -34.31
N GLU A 306 -9.21 20.35 -33.68
CA GLU A 306 -8.53 21.53 -34.25
C GLU A 306 -7.03 21.23 -34.40
N ASN A 307 -6.60 20.91 -35.62
CA ASN A 307 -5.17 20.73 -35.96
C ASN A 307 -4.69 21.88 -36.83
N ASP A 308 -3.52 22.43 -36.51
CA ASP A 308 -2.78 23.31 -37.41
C ASP A 308 -2.26 22.51 -38.62
N GLN A 309 -1.89 21.24 -38.40
CA GLN A 309 -1.39 20.36 -39.45
C GLN A 309 -1.61 18.87 -39.15
N ILE A 310 -1.81 18.07 -40.21
CA ILE A 310 -1.80 16.60 -40.15
C ILE A 310 -0.55 16.12 -40.87
N LEU A 311 0.29 15.38 -40.15
CA LEU A 311 1.54 14.83 -40.65
C LEU A 311 1.45 13.31 -40.78
N PHE A 312 2.02 12.78 -41.84
CA PHE A 312 2.22 11.37 -42.09
C PHE A 312 3.70 11.10 -42.10
N VAL A 313 4.14 10.12 -41.31
CA VAL A 313 5.55 9.75 -41.21
C VAL A 313 5.73 8.31 -41.60
N ASP A 314 6.82 8.05 -42.33
CA ASP A 314 7.23 6.71 -42.71
C ASP A 314 8.76 6.60 -42.73
N GLY A 315 9.25 5.41 -42.41
CA GLY A 315 10.66 5.06 -42.39
C GLY A 315 10.86 3.70 -43.05
N SER A 316 11.73 3.65 -44.07
CA SER A 316 12.00 2.43 -44.81
C SER A 316 13.48 2.06 -44.75
N CYS A 317 13.76 0.77 -44.88
CA CYS A 317 15.12 0.27 -45.04
C CYS A 317 15.13 -0.86 -46.07
N LEU A 318 16.07 -0.77 -47.01
CA LEU A 318 16.18 -1.66 -48.16
C LEU A 318 17.65 -1.91 -48.50
N ARG A 319 17.95 -3.12 -48.96
CA ARG A 319 19.30 -3.47 -49.45
C ARG A 319 19.43 -3.01 -50.88
N ASP A 320 20.52 -2.32 -51.19
CA ASP A 320 20.84 -1.95 -52.56
C ASP A 320 21.41 -3.13 -53.36
N GLY A 321 21.66 -2.92 -54.65
CA GLY A 321 22.21 -3.94 -55.55
C GLY A 321 23.62 -4.44 -55.16
N MET A 322 24.29 -3.80 -54.19
CA MET A 322 25.58 -4.23 -53.63
C MET A 322 25.43 -4.90 -52.27
N GLY A 323 24.19 -5.12 -51.79
CA GLY A 323 23.88 -5.77 -50.52
C GLY A 323 23.97 -4.84 -49.30
N ILE A 324 24.23 -3.55 -49.50
CA ILE A 324 24.37 -2.55 -48.43
C ILE A 324 22.98 -2.06 -48.02
N LEU A 325 22.71 -2.02 -46.72
CA LEU A 325 21.47 -1.48 -46.18
C LEU A 325 21.43 0.04 -46.33
N LYS A 326 20.38 0.55 -46.95
CA LYS A 326 20.06 1.98 -47.05
C LYS A 326 18.74 2.22 -46.35
N ALA A 327 18.75 3.16 -45.39
CA ALA A 327 17.56 3.58 -44.67
C ALA A 327 17.22 5.03 -45.03
N GLY A 328 15.94 5.32 -45.14
CA GLY A 328 15.43 6.66 -45.44
C GLY A 328 14.12 6.92 -44.70
N TYR A 329 13.82 8.20 -44.51
CA TYR A 329 12.60 8.64 -43.84
C TYR A 329 11.89 9.71 -44.67
N ALA A 330 10.59 9.85 -44.43
CA ALA A 330 9.77 10.91 -45.00
C ALA A 330 8.76 11.45 -43.97
N VAL A 331 8.53 12.75 -44.02
CA VAL A 331 7.48 13.48 -43.30
C VAL A 331 6.66 14.22 -44.34
N CYS A 332 5.37 13.88 -44.42
CA CYS A 332 4.45 14.39 -45.44
C CYS A 332 3.23 15.04 -44.79
N THR A 333 2.64 16.01 -45.46
CA THR A 333 1.26 16.44 -45.22
C THR A 333 0.31 15.74 -46.18
N VAL A 334 -0.98 16.04 -46.08
CA VAL A 334 -1.98 15.65 -47.09
C VAL A 334 -1.64 16.21 -48.48
N THR A 335 -0.93 17.33 -48.55
CA THR A 335 -0.71 18.10 -49.79
C THR A 335 0.69 17.96 -50.38
N GLY A 336 1.66 17.39 -49.65
CA GLY A 336 3.01 17.22 -50.16
C GLY A 336 4.03 16.70 -49.15
N VAL A 337 5.28 16.60 -49.57
CA VAL A 337 6.41 16.18 -48.73
C VAL A 337 6.98 17.42 -48.03
N LEU A 338 7.05 17.41 -46.70
CA LEU A 338 7.74 18.45 -45.93
C LEU A 338 9.24 18.19 -45.87
N GLU A 339 9.61 16.95 -45.59
CA GLU A 339 11.00 16.55 -45.48
C GLU A 339 11.16 15.08 -45.84
N ALA A 340 12.23 14.76 -46.57
CA ALA A 340 12.64 13.38 -46.80
C ALA A 340 14.16 13.32 -46.90
N GLY A 341 14.75 12.24 -46.40
CA GLY A 341 16.20 12.13 -46.35
C GLY A 341 16.70 10.70 -46.19
N TRP A 342 17.96 10.51 -46.57
CA TRP A 342 18.71 9.28 -46.33
C TRP A 342 19.43 9.35 -44.99
N LEU A 343 19.43 8.25 -44.25
CA LEU A 343 20.18 8.13 -43.00
C LEU A 343 21.61 7.67 -43.30
N GLN A 344 22.59 8.37 -42.71
CA GLN A 344 23.99 8.00 -42.85
C GLN A 344 24.36 6.89 -41.87
N GLY A 345 24.40 5.65 -42.36
CA GLY A 345 24.78 4.48 -41.58
C GLY A 345 23.90 3.27 -41.86
N VAL A 346 24.22 2.15 -41.19
CA VAL A 346 23.44 0.91 -41.29
C VAL A 346 22.35 0.93 -40.23
N TYR A 347 21.16 1.40 -40.61
CA TYR A 347 20.01 1.48 -39.73
C TYR A 347 18.89 0.53 -40.15
N SER A 348 18.04 0.12 -39.21
CA SER A 348 16.84 -0.67 -39.49
C SER A 348 15.67 0.23 -39.92
N ALA A 349 14.62 -0.37 -40.48
CA ALA A 349 13.38 0.35 -40.79
C ALA A 349 12.75 0.99 -39.53
N GLN A 350 12.78 0.31 -38.39
CA GLN A 350 12.29 0.83 -37.11
C GLN A 350 13.05 2.10 -36.65
N VAL A 351 14.37 2.14 -36.84
CA VAL A 351 15.15 3.34 -36.54
C VAL A 351 14.76 4.47 -37.50
N ALA A 352 14.53 4.16 -38.78
CA ALA A 352 14.07 5.15 -39.75
C ALA A 352 12.69 5.73 -39.40
N GLU A 353 11.75 4.91 -38.92
CA GLU A 353 10.43 5.36 -38.44
C GLU A 353 10.57 6.30 -37.22
N LEU A 354 11.44 5.96 -36.27
CA LEU A 354 11.71 6.81 -35.10
C LEU A 354 12.36 8.14 -35.49
N VAL A 355 13.25 8.14 -36.49
CA VAL A 355 13.83 9.37 -37.03
C VAL A 355 12.75 10.20 -37.74
N ALA A 356 11.89 9.58 -38.57
CA ALA A 356 10.77 10.27 -39.22
C ALA A 356 9.87 10.97 -38.20
N LEU A 357 9.51 10.26 -37.14
CA LEU A 357 8.70 10.80 -36.04
C LEU A 357 9.42 11.96 -35.32
N THR A 358 10.71 11.81 -35.02
CA THR A 358 11.50 12.85 -34.36
C THR A 358 11.57 14.12 -35.22
N ARG A 359 11.75 13.97 -36.53
CA ARG A 359 11.77 15.08 -37.48
C ARG A 359 10.41 15.74 -37.61
N ALA A 360 9.32 14.98 -37.65
CA ALA A 360 7.97 15.53 -37.63
C ALA A 360 7.73 16.38 -36.38
N CYS A 361 8.10 15.90 -35.18
CA CYS A 361 8.00 16.68 -33.95
C CYS A 361 8.81 17.98 -33.98
N GLN A 362 10.00 17.96 -34.61
CA GLN A 362 10.86 19.14 -34.74
C GLN A 362 10.30 20.17 -35.74
N LEU A 363 9.79 19.69 -36.87
CA LEU A 363 9.16 20.53 -37.89
C LEU A 363 7.85 21.15 -37.39
N SER A 364 7.17 20.48 -36.47
CA SER A 364 5.92 20.93 -35.86
C SER A 364 6.10 21.64 -34.53
N ALA A 365 7.28 22.18 -34.24
CA ALA A 365 7.51 22.92 -33.00
C ALA A 365 6.49 24.06 -32.87
N LEU A 366 5.83 24.17 -31.71
CA LEU A 366 4.80 25.18 -31.38
C LEU A 366 3.48 25.07 -32.16
N MET A 367 3.22 23.96 -32.86
CA MET A 367 1.94 23.71 -33.55
C MET A 367 1.15 22.60 -32.86
N LYS A 368 -0.17 22.61 -33.03
CA LYS A 368 -1.07 21.49 -32.72
C LYS A 368 -1.13 20.55 -33.91
N VAL A 369 -0.54 19.36 -33.79
CA VAL A 369 -0.43 18.44 -34.92
C VAL A 369 -0.86 17.02 -34.58
N THR A 370 -1.55 16.38 -35.53
CA THR A 370 -1.76 14.93 -35.51
C THR A 370 -0.71 14.27 -36.39
N ILE A 371 0.12 13.39 -35.81
CA ILE A 371 1.15 12.62 -36.52
C ILE A 371 0.67 11.17 -36.67
N THR A 372 0.54 10.71 -37.91
CA THR A 372 0.14 9.34 -38.24
C THR A 372 1.35 8.56 -38.72
N LEU A 373 1.69 7.45 -38.03
CA LEU A 373 2.72 6.52 -38.48
C LEU A 373 2.13 5.56 -39.52
N ILE A 374 2.73 5.50 -40.70
CA ILE A 374 2.34 4.55 -41.75
C ILE A 374 3.15 3.27 -41.52
N VAL A 375 2.59 2.31 -40.78
CA VAL A 375 3.26 1.03 -40.52
C VAL A 375 2.70 -0.04 -41.45
N ASN A 376 3.57 -0.70 -42.23
CA ASN A 376 3.19 -1.72 -43.22
C ASN A 376 2.68 -3.05 -42.61
N THR A 377 2.37 -3.10 -41.31
CA THR A 377 1.92 -4.30 -40.56
C THR A 377 0.46 -4.26 -40.11
N GLY A 378 -0.32 -3.23 -40.48
CA GLY A 378 -1.76 -3.17 -40.20
C GLY A 378 -2.14 -2.74 -38.77
N LEU A 379 -1.19 -2.28 -37.96
CA LEU A 379 -1.42 -1.63 -36.66
C LEU A 379 -0.80 -0.23 -36.72
N GLY A 380 -1.59 0.78 -37.08
CA GLY A 380 -1.18 2.17 -37.05
C GLY A 380 -1.13 2.70 -35.62
N LEU A 381 0.01 3.29 -35.22
CA LEU A 381 0.10 4.12 -34.01
C LEU A 381 -0.21 5.56 -34.39
N CYS A 382 -1.24 6.15 -33.78
CA CYS A 382 -1.57 7.57 -33.91
C CYS A 382 -0.98 8.32 -32.71
N MET A 383 -0.18 9.37 -32.94
CA MET A 383 0.35 10.23 -31.88
C MET A 383 0.05 11.69 -32.21
N THR A 384 -0.63 12.36 -31.29
CA THR A 384 -1.06 13.76 -31.47
C THR A 384 -0.39 14.65 -30.42
N LEU A 385 0.11 15.83 -30.78
CA LEU A 385 0.91 16.74 -29.93
C LEU A 385 0.29 18.16 -29.85
N ASP A 386 0.25 18.76 -28.65
CA ASP A 386 -0.19 20.14 -28.38
C ASP A 386 0.93 20.99 -27.70
N ASN A 387 1.41 22.07 -28.34
CA ASN A 387 2.31 23.12 -27.78
C ASN A 387 3.67 22.66 -27.16
N TYR A 388 4.77 22.75 -27.93
CA TYR A 388 6.13 22.52 -27.43
C TYR A 388 6.77 23.80 -26.83
N GLY A 389 6.68 23.98 -25.51
CA GLY A 389 7.44 25.03 -24.81
C GLY A 389 8.93 24.66 -24.70
N HIS A 390 9.81 25.54 -25.20
CA HIS A 390 11.26 25.43 -25.00
C HIS A 390 11.62 25.21 -23.52
N ARG A 391 12.25 24.07 -23.22
CA ARG A 391 13.27 23.99 -22.19
C ARG A 391 14.52 23.42 -22.84
N GLU A 392 15.52 24.30 -23.01
CA GLU A 392 16.90 23.89 -23.18
C GLU A 392 17.26 22.92 -22.05
N VAL A 393 17.68 21.71 -22.42
CA VAL A 393 18.39 20.82 -21.53
C VAL A 393 19.80 20.74 -22.13
N SER A 394 20.73 21.41 -21.48
CA SER A 394 22.17 21.18 -21.62
C SER A 394 22.58 19.84 -21.04
#